data_AF-A0A7X7GWN5-F1
#
_entry.id   AF-A0A7X7GWN5-F1
#
_cell.length_a   1.000
_cell.length_b   1.000
_cell.length_c   1.000
_cell.angle_alpha   90.00
_cell.angle_beta   90.00
_cell.angle_gamma   90.00
#
_symmetry.space_group_name_H-M   'P 1'
#
loop_
_entity.id
_entity.type
_entity.pdbx_description
1 polymer ?
#
loop_
_entity_poly.entity_id
_entity_poly.type
_entity_poly.pdbx_seq_one_letter_code
_entity_poly.pdbx_strand_id
1 'polypeptide(L)'
;MTQDDVDAYVAGRLSGTVWASSTTAKTLYGRCMTAGRRLGELGITPNALTYGSLVLALLAGAAVATGHLLTAATILLLSGLFDVLDGMVARATGRATKFGALLDSTVDRFSDALPLLGLVILLSSHGWWVGVPAAAMLGAVSVSYVRARAESLGAKLPPLFMRRAERLVLLVITLLLGGLAWNAPARFGGELGWAQVLLLTGLGLMAVLSFAAAAVALRAAQRALEGEGSLEAGGAPNAEREDGAPGDAEPGAKTDPDSSALRAIRFR
;
A
#
# COMPACT_ATOMS: atom_id res chain seq x y z
N MET A 1 -12.84 18.43 15.40
CA MET A 1 -12.51 17.18 16.09
C MET A 1 -11.97 17.50 17.49
N THR A 2 -12.80 17.30 18.51
CA THR A 2 -12.41 17.41 19.93
C THR A 2 -11.42 16.29 20.31
N GLN A 3 -10.85 16.34 21.52
CA GLN A 3 -10.00 15.24 22.00
C GLN A 3 -10.80 13.94 22.15
N ASP A 4 -12.07 14.04 22.57
CA ASP A 4 -12.98 12.90 22.67
C ASP A 4 -13.27 12.28 21.29
N ASP A 5 -13.40 13.09 20.24
CA ASP A 5 -13.55 12.60 18.87
C ASP A 5 -12.30 11.83 18.40
N VAL A 6 -11.10 12.29 18.77
CA VAL A 6 -9.83 11.59 18.47
C VAL A 6 -9.82 10.24 19.17
N ASP A 7 -10.12 10.21 20.46
CA ASP A 7 -10.04 8.99 21.27
C ASP A 7 -11.10 7.95 20.85
N ALA A 8 -12.32 8.41 20.52
CA ALA A 8 -13.37 7.57 19.93
C ALA A 8 -12.95 6.99 18.58
N TYR A 9 -12.33 7.80 17.72
CA TYR A 9 -11.80 7.35 16.43
C TYR A 9 -10.68 6.30 16.61
N VAL A 10 -9.71 6.56 17.49
CA VAL A 10 -8.60 5.64 17.78
C VAL A 10 -9.13 4.30 18.30
N ALA A 11 -10.08 4.34 19.24
CA ALA A 11 -10.71 3.14 19.80
C ALA A 11 -11.44 2.32 18.72
N GLY A 12 -12.17 2.98 17.82
CA GLY A 12 -12.83 2.33 16.69
C GLY A 12 -11.83 1.71 15.71
N ARG A 13 -10.76 2.44 15.37
CA ARG A 13 -9.76 1.98 14.39
C ARG A 13 -8.94 0.79 14.87
N LEU A 14 -8.60 0.76 16.16
CA LEU A 14 -7.85 -0.34 16.77
C LEU A 14 -8.75 -1.52 17.15
N SER A 15 -10.08 -1.35 17.16
CA SER A 15 -11.01 -2.43 17.46
C SER A 15 -10.84 -3.61 16.49
N GLY A 16 -10.73 -4.82 17.02
CA GLY A 16 -10.50 -6.04 16.23
C GLY A 16 -9.06 -6.23 15.74
N THR A 17 -8.11 -5.35 16.13
CA THR A 17 -6.67 -5.58 15.93
C THR A 17 -6.01 -6.13 17.19
N VAL A 18 -4.83 -6.73 17.05
CA VAL A 18 -4.00 -7.19 18.19
C VAL A 18 -3.63 -6.02 19.13
N TRP A 19 -3.69 -4.79 18.63
CA TRP A 19 -3.35 -3.57 19.36
C TRP A 19 -4.54 -2.93 20.11
N ALA A 20 -5.74 -3.54 20.04
CA ALA A 20 -6.95 -3.02 20.69
C ALA A 20 -6.81 -2.82 22.21
N SER A 21 -5.99 -3.65 22.87
CA SER A 21 -5.72 -3.57 24.30
C SER A 21 -4.50 -2.72 24.65
N SER A 22 -3.67 -2.32 23.68
CA SER A 22 -2.41 -1.64 23.95
C SER A 22 -2.61 -0.15 24.22
N THR A 23 -2.33 0.27 25.46
CA THR A 23 -2.32 1.70 25.86
C THR A 23 -1.30 2.50 25.05
N THR A 24 -0.11 1.94 24.82
CA THR A 24 0.95 2.59 24.04
C THR A 24 0.51 2.86 22.59
N ALA A 25 -0.14 1.88 21.95
CA ALA A 25 -0.63 2.05 20.58
C ALA A 25 -1.71 3.15 20.50
N LYS A 26 -2.63 3.18 21.47
CA LYS A 26 -3.66 4.21 21.57
C LYS A 26 -3.05 5.60 21.75
N THR A 27 -2.11 5.75 22.69
CA THR A 27 -1.45 7.03 22.97
C THR A 27 -0.64 7.52 21.77
N LEU A 28 0.11 6.63 21.11
CA LEU A 28 0.90 6.99 19.93
C LEU A 28 0.00 7.42 18.78
N TYR A 29 -1.04 6.65 18.48
CA TYR A 29 -1.98 6.96 17.41
C TYR A 29 -2.74 8.27 17.68
N GLY A 30 -3.17 8.49 18.94
CA GLY A 30 -3.78 9.74 19.38
C GLY A 30 -2.85 10.93 19.18
N ARG A 31 -1.56 10.82 19.56
CA ARG A 31 -0.56 11.87 19.33
C ARG A 31 -0.37 12.19 17.85
N CYS A 32 -0.32 11.17 16.99
CA CYS A 32 -0.23 11.37 15.55
C CYS A 32 -1.49 12.06 14.98
N MET A 33 -2.68 11.72 15.49
CA MET A 33 -3.93 12.38 15.08
C MET A 33 -3.96 13.85 15.52
N THR A 34 -3.51 14.16 16.73
CA THR A 34 -3.39 15.53 17.22
C THR A 34 -2.38 16.33 16.42
N ALA A 35 -1.25 15.72 16.03
CA ALA A 35 -0.29 16.34 15.12
C ALA A 35 -0.91 16.63 13.74
N GLY A 36 -1.63 15.67 13.16
CA GLY A 36 -2.38 15.86 11.92
C GLY A 36 -3.40 16.99 12.02
N ARG A 37 -4.10 17.11 13.16
CA ARG A 37 -5.03 18.23 13.41
C ARG A 37 -4.31 19.58 13.40
N ARG A 38 -3.20 19.71 14.14
CA ARG A 38 -2.40 20.95 14.20
C ARG A 38 -1.87 21.35 12.82
N LEU A 39 -1.36 20.40 12.04
CA LEU A 39 -0.92 20.67 10.66
C LEU A 39 -2.08 21.18 9.79
N GLY A 40 -3.27 20.57 9.94
CA GLY A 40 -4.48 21.03 9.28
C GLY A 40 -4.96 22.41 9.71
N GLU A 41 -4.78 22.78 10.98
CA GLU A 41 -5.06 24.12 11.53
C GLU A 41 -4.08 25.17 10.97
N LEU A 42 -2.84 24.78 10.67
CA LEU A 42 -1.82 25.61 10.00
C LEU A 42 -2.07 25.77 8.47
N GLY A 43 -3.16 25.21 7.95
CA GLY A 43 -3.52 25.31 6.53
C GLY A 43 -2.80 24.31 5.61
N ILE A 44 -2.04 23.36 6.16
CA ILE A 44 -1.39 22.32 5.37
C ILE A 44 -2.45 21.32 4.90
N THR A 45 -2.51 21.10 3.58
CA THR A 45 -3.46 20.16 2.97
C THR A 45 -2.88 18.75 2.90
N PRO A 46 -3.71 17.70 2.93
CA PRO A 46 -3.25 16.32 2.72
C PRO A 46 -2.47 16.16 1.41
N ASN A 47 -3.00 16.69 0.30
CA ASN A 47 -2.34 16.59 -1.00
C ASN A 47 -0.96 17.27 -1.02
N ALA A 48 -0.78 18.38 -0.28
CA ALA A 48 0.53 19.02 -0.18
C ALA A 48 1.57 18.13 0.52
N LEU A 49 1.16 17.37 1.53
CA LEU A 49 2.01 16.38 2.19
C LEU A 49 2.33 15.21 1.27
N THR A 50 1.36 14.72 0.50
CA THR A 50 1.57 13.67 -0.52
C THR A 50 2.53 14.14 -1.62
N TYR A 51 2.43 15.37 -2.11
CA TYR A 51 3.43 15.91 -3.05
C TYR A 51 4.79 16.12 -2.38
N GLY A 52 4.81 16.51 -1.10
CA GLY A 52 6.05 16.61 -0.32
C GLY A 52 6.76 15.26 -0.18
N SER A 53 6.03 14.17 0.06
CA SER A 53 6.61 12.83 0.10
C SER A 53 7.18 12.43 -1.27
N LEU A 54 6.49 12.75 -2.38
CA LEU A 54 7.01 12.51 -3.72
C LEU A 54 8.35 13.23 -3.98
N VAL A 55 8.45 14.52 -3.59
CA VAL A 55 9.69 15.29 -3.73
C VAL A 55 10.81 14.67 -2.89
N LEU A 56 10.51 14.28 -1.64
CA LEU A 56 11.50 13.61 -0.78
C LEU A 56 11.95 12.27 -1.38
N ALA A 57 11.04 11.46 -1.94
CA ALA A 57 11.40 10.22 -2.60
C ALA A 57 12.30 10.44 -3.83
N LEU A 58 12.05 11.51 -4.61
CA LEU A 58 12.92 11.90 -5.73
C LEU A 58 14.32 12.28 -5.24
N LEU A 59 14.41 13.09 -4.18
CA LEU A 59 15.68 13.47 -3.55
C LEU A 59 16.42 12.26 -2.98
N ALA A 60 15.70 11.31 -2.37
CA ALA A 60 16.28 10.05 -1.92
C ALA A 60 16.84 9.26 -3.09
N GLY A 61 16.10 9.12 -4.20
CA GLY A 61 16.58 8.47 -5.42
C GLY A 61 17.84 9.11 -5.99
N ALA A 62 17.90 10.45 -6.05
CA ALA A 62 19.09 11.18 -6.48
C ALA A 62 20.29 10.99 -5.54
N ALA A 63 20.05 10.98 -4.22
CA ALA A 63 21.08 10.71 -3.23
C ALA A 63 21.63 9.28 -3.36
N VAL A 64 20.77 8.28 -3.60
CA VAL A 64 21.21 6.91 -3.90
C VAL A 64 22.03 6.87 -5.19
N ALA A 65 21.55 7.48 -6.28
CA ALA A 65 22.22 7.47 -7.57
C ALA A 65 23.65 8.04 -7.51
N THR A 66 23.88 8.97 -6.58
CA THR A 66 25.19 9.60 -6.34
C THR A 66 26.01 8.92 -5.23
N GLY A 67 25.56 7.78 -4.70
CA GLY A 67 26.27 7.00 -3.69
C GLY A 67 26.09 7.47 -2.23
N HIS A 68 25.25 8.48 -1.97
CA HIS A 68 24.97 9.00 -0.63
C HIS A 68 23.90 8.17 0.09
N LEU A 69 24.19 6.89 0.34
CA LEU A 69 23.22 5.90 0.82
C LEU A 69 22.62 6.24 2.21
N LEU A 70 23.44 6.73 3.15
CA LEU A 70 22.96 7.10 4.48
C LEU A 70 22.00 8.29 4.43
N THR A 71 22.36 9.32 3.65
CA THR A 71 21.51 10.49 3.42
C THR A 71 20.20 10.08 2.75
N ALA A 72 20.26 9.19 1.75
CA ALA A 72 19.07 8.66 1.10
C ALA A 72 18.15 7.92 2.07
N ALA A 73 18.70 7.09 2.96
CA ALA A 73 17.93 6.39 3.99
C ALA A 73 17.19 7.36 4.93
N THR A 74 17.87 8.44 5.36
CA THR A 74 17.23 9.49 6.18
C THR A 74 16.12 10.22 5.43
N ILE A 75 16.36 10.62 4.18
CA ILE A 75 15.34 11.29 3.36
C ILE A 75 14.14 10.37 3.12
N LEU A 76 14.38 9.08 2.89
CA LEU A 76 13.30 8.10 2.66
C LEU A 76 12.44 7.88 3.91
N LEU A 77 13.05 7.90 5.10
CA LEU A 77 12.30 7.89 6.37
C LEU A 77 11.42 9.14 6.52
N LEU A 78 11.94 10.32 6.14
CA LEU A 78 11.15 11.56 6.14
C LEU A 78 10.01 11.50 5.10
N SER A 79 10.26 10.92 3.93
CA SER A 79 9.23 10.69 2.91
C SER A 79 8.09 9.81 3.46
N GLY A 80 8.43 8.69 4.10
CA GLY A 80 7.44 7.82 4.73
C GLY A 80 6.70 8.47 5.90
N LEU A 81 7.32 9.42 6.60
CA LEU A 81 6.65 10.22 7.62
C LEU A 81 5.59 11.16 7.01
N PHE A 82 5.92 11.85 5.92
CA PHE A 82 4.99 12.77 5.23
C PHE A 82 3.74 12.04 4.74
N ASP A 83 3.94 10.86 4.20
CA ASP A 83 2.90 9.92 3.77
C ASP A 83 1.96 9.51 4.92
N VAL A 84 2.52 9.08 6.05
CA VAL A 84 1.69 8.78 7.23
C VAL A 84 0.92 10.02 7.70
N LEU A 85 1.55 11.19 7.67
CA LEU A 85 0.93 12.45 8.07
C LEU A 85 -0.21 12.88 7.14
N ASP A 86 -0.12 12.66 5.82
CA ASP A 86 -1.18 13.07 4.89
C ASP A 86 -2.52 12.41 5.24
N GLY A 87 -2.50 11.12 5.58
CA GLY A 87 -3.68 10.37 5.96
C GLY A 87 -4.20 10.82 7.32
N MET A 88 -3.30 11.16 8.26
CA MET A 88 -3.70 11.70 9.56
C MET A 88 -4.34 13.08 9.42
N VAL A 89 -3.79 13.96 8.59
CA VAL A 89 -4.39 15.28 8.30
C VAL A 89 -5.74 15.12 7.60
N ALA A 90 -5.83 14.24 6.58
CA ALA A 90 -7.08 14.00 5.85
C ALA A 90 -8.21 13.55 6.79
N ARG A 91 -7.90 12.64 7.73
CA ARG A 91 -8.86 12.15 8.73
C ARG A 91 -9.20 13.19 9.79
N ALA A 92 -8.19 13.83 10.38
CA ALA A 92 -8.38 14.79 11.46
C ALA A 92 -9.12 16.07 11.01
N THR A 93 -9.00 16.43 9.73
CA THR A 93 -9.64 17.62 9.15
C THR A 93 -10.93 17.33 8.39
N GLY A 94 -11.33 16.06 8.25
CA GLY A 94 -12.50 15.67 7.46
C GLY A 94 -12.34 15.93 5.96
N ARG A 95 -11.10 16.07 5.45
CA ARG A 95 -10.78 16.38 4.05
C ARG A 95 -10.39 15.14 3.22
N ALA A 96 -10.79 13.95 3.66
CA ALA A 96 -10.57 12.73 2.89
C ALA A 96 -11.41 12.75 1.60
N THR A 97 -10.76 12.55 0.45
CA THR A 97 -11.42 12.57 -0.88
C THR A 97 -11.02 11.36 -1.70
N LYS A 98 -11.87 10.98 -2.67
CA LYS A 98 -11.56 9.89 -3.64
C LYS A 98 -10.30 10.21 -4.46
N PHE A 99 -10.14 11.47 -4.87
CA PHE A 99 -8.94 11.91 -5.58
C PHE A 99 -7.70 11.82 -4.69
N GLY A 100 -7.79 12.24 -3.43
CA GLY A 100 -6.68 12.11 -2.48
C GLY A 100 -6.21 10.67 -2.31
N ALA A 101 -7.14 9.71 -2.21
CA ALA A 101 -6.80 8.28 -2.15
C ALA A 101 -6.14 7.76 -3.45
N LEU A 102 -6.57 8.26 -4.61
CA LEU A 102 -5.92 7.95 -5.89
C LEU A 102 -4.52 8.56 -5.96
N LEU A 103 -4.35 9.81 -5.50
CA LEU A 103 -3.07 10.50 -5.46
C LEU A 103 -2.08 9.78 -4.54
N ASP A 104 -2.48 9.46 -3.31
CA ASP A 104 -1.72 8.70 -2.30
C ASP A 104 -1.21 7.38 -2.88
N SER A 105 -2.13 6.54 -3.37
CA SER A 105 -1.78 5.25 -3.97
C SER A 105 -0.94 5.35 -5.26
N THR A 106 -1.00 6.48 -5.97
CA THR A 106 -0.14 6.73 -7.14
C THR A 106 1.26 7.17 -6.71
N VAL A 107 1.36 8.13 -5.79
CA VAL A 107 2.62 8.62 -5.24
C VAL A 107 3.37 7.50 -4.53
N ASP A 108 2.68 6.59 -3.84
CA ASP A 108 3.25 5.37 -3.27
C ASP A 108 4.10 4.56 -4.25
N ARG A 109 3.63 4.43 -5.50
CA ARG A 109 4.37 3.69 -6.53
C ARG A 109 5.64 4.40 -6.93
N PHE A 110 5.59 5.73 -7.06
CA PHE A 110 6.77 6.52 -7.34
C PHE A 110 7.74 6.51 -6.16
N SER A 111 7.24 6.63 -4.94
CA SER A 111 8.03 6.61 -3.71
C SER A 111 8.76 5.28 -3.48
N ASP A 112 8.13 4.15 -3.85
CA ASP A 112 8.78 2.84 -3.85
C ASP A 112 9.81 2.72 -5.00
N ALA A 113 9.53 3.27 -6.18
CA ALA A 113 10.34 3.08 -7.39
C ALA A 113 11.56 4.00 -7.48
N LEU A 114 11.46 5.27 -7.08
CA LEU A 114 12.52 6.28 -7.28
C LEU A 114 13.84 5.93 -6.56
N PRO A 115 13.86 5.45 -5.30
CA PRO A 115 15.09 4.99 -4.67
C PRO A 115 15.68 3.74 -5.34
N LEU A 116 14.84 2.81 -5.80
CA LEU A 116 15.26 1.62 -6.53
C LEU A 116 15.85 1.97 -7.90
N LEU A 117 15.29 2.97 -8.58
CA LEU A 117 15.86 3.54 -9.80
C LEU A 117 17.23 4.17 -9.53
N GLY A 118 17.37 4.88 -8.40
CA GLY A 118 18.68 5.37 -7.94
C GLY A 118 19.70 4.25 -7.78
N LEU A 119 19.30 3.09 -7.24
CA LEU A 119 20.17 1.91 -7.14
C LEU A 119 20.51 1.30 -8.50
N VAL A 120 19.57 1.29 -9.45
CA VAL A 120 19.86 0.87 -10.84
C VAL A 120 20.95 1.76 -11.45
N ILE A 121 20.85 3.08 -11.25
CA ILE A 121 21.85 4.04 -11.74
C ILE A 121 23.20 3.81 -11.04
N LEU A 122 23.20 3.69 -9.71
CA LEU A 122 24.42 3.47 -8.92
C LEU A 122 25.14 2.18 -9.31
N LEU A 123 24.39 1.11 -9.62
CA LEU A 123 24.94 -0.20 -9.98
C LEU A 123 25.09 -0.41 -11.50
N SER A 124 24.83 0.62 -12.31
CA SER A 124 24.77 0.52 -13.78
C SER A 124 26.05 -0.02 -14.43
N SER A 125 27.21 0.25 -13.83
CA SER A 125 28.51 -0.25 -14.32
C SER A 125 28.82 -1.70 -13.95
N HIS A 126 27.95 -2.40 -13.21
CA HIS A 126 28.23 -3.71 -12.62
C HIS A 126 27.46 -4.86 -13.31
N GLY A 127 27.12 -4.70 -14.59
CA GLY A 127 26.53 -5.75 -15.41
C GLY A 127 25.17 -6.24 -14.87
N TRP A 128 25.05 -7.53 -14.56
CA TRP A 128 23.78 -8.16 -14.17
C TRP A 128 23.23 -7.67 -12.82
N TRP A 129 24.03 -6.98 -11.99
CA TRP A 129 23.63 -6.51 -10.67
C TRP A 129 22.43 -5.55 -10.74
N VAL A 130 22.30 -4.80 -11.83
CA VAL A 130 21.14 -3.92 -12.09
C VAL A 130 19.82 -4.67 -12.13
N GLY A 131 19.85 -5.97 -12.43
CA GLY A 131 18.67 -6.82 -12.46
C GLY A 131 18.02 -6.98 -11.08
N VAL A 132 18.80 -6.87 -10.00
CA VAL A 132 18.29 -7.05 -8.63
C VAL A 132 17.37 -5.91 -8.19
N PRO A 133 17.78 -4.61 -8.21
CA PRO A 133 16.86 -3.50 -7.92
C PRO A 133 15.71 -3.41 -8.93
N ALA A 134 15.94 -3.75 -10.21
CA ALA A 134 14.87 -3.81 -11.21
C ALA A 134 13.81 -4.88 -10.86
N ALA A 135 14.24 -6.07 -10.42
CA ALA A 135 13.35 -7.12 -9.95
C ALA A 135 12.59 -6.71 -8.67
N ALA A 136 13.26 -6.02 -7.74
CA ALA A 136 12.61 -5.47 -6.54
C ALA A 136 11.51 -4.46 -6.90
N MET A 137 11.77 -3.59 -7.88
CA MET A 137 10.80 -2.60 -8.37
C MET A 137 9.61 -3.28 -9.04
N LEU A 138 9.85 -4.29 -9.90
CA LEU A 138 8.80 -5.08 -10.52
C LEU A 138 7.95 -5.82 -9.48
N GLY A 139 8.59 -6.43 -8.48
CA GLY A 139 7.91 -7.09 -7.36
C GLY A 139 7.01 -6.12 -6.58
N ALA A 140 7.52 -4.94 -6.22
CA ALA A 140 6.77 -3.91 -5.50
C ALA A 140 5.51 -3.47 -6.27
N VAL A 141 5.66 -3.18 -7.57
CA VAL A 141 4.52 -2.81 -8.44
C VAL A 141 3.52 -3.95 -8.58
N SER A 142 4.00 -5.19 -8.69
CA SER A 142 3.15 -6.38 -8.85
C SER A 142 2.24 -6.60 -7.63
N VAL A 143 2.76 -6.48 -6.41
CA VAL A 143 1.94 -6.60 -5.18
C VAL A 143 0.79 -5.59 -5.19
N SER A 144 1.10 -4.31 -5.46
CA SER A 144 0.11 -3.24 -5.48
C SER A 144 -0.88 -3.39 -6.63
N TYR A 145 -0.43 -3.84 -7.81
CA TYR A 145 -1.29 -4.03 -8.98
C TYR A 145 -2.27 -5.19 -8.81
N VAL A 146 -1.77 -6.37 -8.40
CA VAL A 146 -2.62 -7.55 -8.20
C VAL A 146 -3.72 -7.26 -7.19
N ARG A 147 -3.38 -6.59 -6.07
CA ARG A 147 -4.39 -6.21 -5.07
C ARG A 147 -5.41 -5.22 -5.63
N ALA A 148 -4.96 -4.11 -6.23
CA ALA A 148 -5.87 -3.11 -6.79
C ALA A 148 -6.79 -3.71 -7.86
N ARG A 149 -6.25 -4.58 -8.72
CA ARG A 149 -7.03 -5.24 -9.78
C ARG A 149 -8.03 -6.23 -9.20
N ALA A 150 -7.62 -7.06 -8.24
CA ALA A 150 -8.52 -8.00 -7.58
C ALA A 150 -9.68 -7.29 -6.87
N GLU A 151 -9.38 -6.21 -6.14
CA GLU A 151 -10.41 -5.41 -5.45
C GLU A 151 -11.36 -4.72 -6.45
N SER A 152 -10.85 -4.27 -7.61
CA SER A 152 -11.69 -3.74 -8.70
C SER A 152 -12.63 -4.77 -9.33
N LEU A 153 -12.32 -6.06 -9.17
CA LEU A 153 -13.13 -7.19 -9.64
C LEU A 153 -14.09 -7.71 -8.55
N GLY A 154 -14.16 -7.06 -7.38
CA GLY A 154 -15.03 -7.46 -6.26
C GLY A 154 -14.34 -8.31 -5.19
N ALA A 155 -13.13 -8.83 -5.46
CA ALA A 155 -12.45 -9.71 -4.52
C ALA A 155 -11.92 -8.97 -3.29
N LYS A 156 -12.24 -9.48 -2.09
CA LYS A 156 -11.69 -8.98 -0.82
C LYS A 156 -10.48 -9.80 -0.40
N LEU A 157 -9.31 -9.17 -0.42
CA LEU A 157 -8.04 -9.83 -0.13
C LEU A 157 -7.63 -9.73 1.35
N PRO A 158 -7.13 -10.83 1.97
CA PRO A 158 -6.56 -10.78 3.31
C PRO A 158 -5.27 -9.92 3.34
N PRO A 159 -4.85 -9.44 4.53
CA PRO A 159 -3.59 -8.72 4.66
C PRO A 159 -2.41 -9.58 4.19
N LEU A 160 -1.52 -8.99 3.39
CA LEU A 160 -0.31 -9.64 2.89
C LEU A 160 0.85 -9.41 3.86
N PHE A 161 1.85 -10.31 3.86
CA PHE A 161 3.03 -10.19 4.71
C PHE A 161 4.05 -9.16 4.20
N MET A 162 4.08 -8.89 2.89
CA MET A 162 4.98 -7.91 2.27
C MET A 162 4.17 -6.72 1.73
N ARG A 163 3.77 -5.80 2.61
CA ARG A 163 3.07 -4.57 2.24
C ARG A 163 4.08 -3.44 2.06
N ARG A 164 3.58 -2.24 1.80
CA ARG A 164 4.40 -1.06 1.53
C ARG A 164 5.32 -0.70 2.71
N ALA A 165 4.79 -0.69 3.94
CA ALA A 165 5.58 -0.35 5.11
C ALA A 165 6.75 -1.32 5.32
N GLU A 166 6.54 -2.63 5.11
CA GLU A 166 7.59 -3.63 5.23
C GLU A 166 8.66 -3.47 4.14
N ARG A 167 8.25 -3.14 2.90
CA ARG A 167 9.18 -2.81 1.81
C ARG A 167 10.03 -1.59 2.12
N LEU A 168 9.41 -0.51 2.60
CA LEU A 168 10.11 0.73 2.96
C LEU A 168 11.13 0.48 4.08
N VAL A 169 10.75 -0.27 5.12
CA VAL A 169 11.68 -0.65 6.21
C VAL A 169 12.85 -1.47 5.69
N LEU A 170 12.60 -2.50 4.87
CA LEU A 170 13.66 -3.33 4.29
C LEU A 170 14.61 -2.51 3.41
N LEU A 171 14.07 -1.61 2.59
CA LEU A 171 14.87 -0.72 1.75
C LEU A 171 15.72 0.24 2.58
N VAL A 172 15.16 0.87 3.62
CA VAL A 172 15.92 1.73 4.54
C VAL A 172 17.05 0.96 5.22
N ILE A 173 16.77 -0.22 5.78
CA ILE A 173 17.81 -1.06 6.40
C ILE A 173 18.90 -1.41 5.39
N THR A 174 18.51 -1.78 4.17
CA THR A 174 19.44 -2.11 3.09
C THR A 174 20.36 -0.94 2.74
N LEU A 175 19.80 0.27 2.62
CA LEU A 175 20.57 1.50 2.36
C LEU A 175 21.49 1.86 3.53
N LEU A 176 21.03 1.72 4.78
CA LEU A 176 21.84 1.97 5.97
C LEU A 176 23.04 1.01 6.05
N LEU A 177 22.79 -0.30 5.90
CA LEU A 177 23.85 -1.31 5.93
C LEU A 177 24.84 -1.13 4.78
N GLY A 178 24.34 -0.87 3.56
CA GLY A 178 25.17 -0.58 2.39
C GLY A 178 26.02 0.68 2.58
N GLY A 179 25.44 1.74 3.14
CA GLY A 179 26.14 3.00 3.43
C GLY A 179 27.21 2.86 4.51
N LEU A 180 26.92 2.14 5.60
CA LEU A 180 27.88 1.88 6.67
C LEU A 180 29.05 1.01 6.20
N ALA A 181 28.80 0.08 5.29
CA ALA A 181 29.82 -0.82 4.73
C ALA A 181 30.56 -0.23 3.51
N TRP A 182 30.25 1.01 3.08
CA TRP A 182 30.79 1.60 1.86
C TRP A 182 32.32 1.66 1.82
N ASN A 183 32.93 2.01 2.96
CA ASN A 183 34.38 2.12 3.12
C ASN A 183 35.03 0.87 3.75
N ALA A 184 34.32 -0.26 3.80
CA ALA A 184 34.86 -1.48 4.39
C ALA A 184 36.05 -1.99 3.54
N PRO A 185 37.23 -2.23 4.16
CA PRO A 185 38.45 -2.56 3.41
C PRO A 185 38.44 -3.98 2.82
N ALA A 186 37.64 -4.88 3.40
CA ALA A 186 37.53 -6.25 2.94
C ALA A 186 36.60 -6.36 1.72
N ARG A 187 36.98 -7.21 0.76
CA ARG A 187 36.19 -7.52 -0.44
C ARG A 187 35.82 -9.00 -0.43
N PHE A 188 34.55 -9.30 -0.67
CA PHE A 188 34.04 -10.64 -0.86
C PHE A 188 34.48 -11.17 -2.23
N GLY A 189 35.22 -12.27 -2.25
CA GLY A 189 35.71 -12.90 -3.50
C GLY A 189 36.68 -12.03 -4.32
N GLY A 190 37.29 -11.00 -3.72
CA GLY A 190 38.24 -10.10 -4.39
C GLY A 190 37.61 -8.98 -5.24
N GLU A 191 36.39 -9.17 -5.74
CA GLU A 191 35.72 -8.24 -6.66
C GLU A 191 34.57 -7.44 -6.03
N LEU A 192 33.81 -8.01 -5.07
CA LEU A 192 32.69 -7.31 -4.43
C LEU A 192 33.09 -6.64 -3.12
N GLY A 193 32.82 -5.34 -2.98
CA GLY A 193 32.82 -4.71 -1.66
C GLY A 193 31.64 -5.19 -0.82
N TRP A 194 31.78 -5.15 0.51
CA TRP A 194 30.70 -5.53 1.43
C TRP A 194 29.42 -4.70 1.24
N ALA A 195 29.56 -3.42 0.87
CA ALA A 195 28.41 -2.58 0.55
C ALA A 195 27.56 -3.17 -0.57
N GLN A 196 28.16 -3.61 -1.66
CA GLN A 196 27.43 -4.20 -2.78
C GLN A 196 26.80 -5.54 -2.38
N VAL A 197 27.50 -6.39 -1.61
CA VAL A 197 26.92 -7.63 -1.09
C VAL A 197 25.68 -7.36 -0.26
N LEU A 198 25.74 -6.39 0.66
CA LEU A 198 24.61 -6.05 1.54
C LEU A 198 23.45 -5.44 0.75
N LEU A 199 23.73 -4.55 -0.20
CA LEU A 199 22.73 -3.98 -1.09
C LEU A 199 22.02 -5.08 -1.91
N LEU A 200 22.79 -5.93 -2.60
CA LEU A 200 22.22 -6.98 -3.44
C LEU A 200 21.45 -8.02 -2.63
N THR A 201 21.92 -8.36 -1.42
CA THR A 201 21.24 -9.29 -0.54
C THR A 201 19.92 -8.72 -0.05
N GLY A 202 19.91 -7.49 0.45
CA GLY A 202 18.70 -6.82 0.93
C GLY A 202 17.66 -6.60 -0.17
N LEU A 203 18.10 -6.16 -1.36
CA LEU A 203 17.23 -5.97 -2.52
C LEU A 203 16.73 -7.29 -3.11
N GLY A 204 17.58 -8.31 -3.15
CA GLY A 204 17.19 -9.67 -3.57
C GLY A 204 16.13 -10.25 -2.66
N LEU A 205 16.31 -10.14 -1.34
CA LEU A 205 15.30 -10.53 -0.36
C LEU A 205 13.99 -9.76 -0.57
N MET A 206 14.06 -8.43 -0.72
CA MET A 206 12.89 -7.59 -1.00
C MET A 206 12.16 -8.03 -2.27
N ALA A 207 12.89 -8.33 -3.35
CA ALA A 207 12.33 -8.80 -4.62
C ALA A 207 11.60 -10.14 -4.44
N VAL A 208 12.27 -11.14 -3.86
CA VAL A 208 11.71 -12.48 -3.64
C VAL A 208 10.45 -12.41 -2.77
N LEU A 209 10.49 -11.68 -1.65
CA LEU A 209 9.34 -11.52 -0.76
C LEU A 209 8.18 -10.80 -1.45
N SER A 210 8.47 -9.80 -2.28
CA SER A 210 7.44 -9.08 -3.03
C SER A 210 6.78 -9.96 -4.10
N PHE A 211 7.56 -10.75 -4.85
CA PHE A 211 6.99 -11.71 -5.80
C PHE A 211 6.18 -12.80 -5.11
N ALA A 212 6.67 -13.34 -4.00
CA ALA A 212 5.94 -14.31 -3.20
C ALA A 212 4.61 -13.73 -2.70
N ALA A 213 4.60 -12.49 -2.21
CA ALA A 213 3.39 -11.81 -1.77
C ALA A 213 2.42 -11.55 -2.93
N ALA A 214 2.92 -11.17 -4.12
CA ALA A 214 2.09 -10.99 -5.31
C ALA A 214 1.45 -12.32 -5.75
N ALA A 215 2.19 -13.42 -5.71
CA ALA A 215 1.66 -14.76 -6.02
C ALA A 215 0.61 -15.21 -4.99
N VAL A 216 0.84 -14.94 -3.70
CA VAL A 216 -0.15 -15.21 -2.63
C VAL A 216 -1.41 -14.37 -2.84
N ALA A 217 -1.26 -13.08 -3.18
CA ALA A 217 -2.38 -12.19 -3.48
C ALA A 217 -3.19 -12.69 -4.69
N LEU A 218 -2.51 -13.15 -5.75
CA LEU A 218 -3.16 -13.66 -6.95
C LEU A 218 -3.94 -14.95 -6.66
N ARG A 219 -3.35 -15.89 -5.91
CA ARG A 219 -4.04 -17.12 -5.47
C ARG A 219 -5.23 -16.83 -4.56
N ALA A 220 -5.10 -15.84 -3.66
CA ALA A 220 -6.20 -15.42 -2.81
C ALA A 220 -7.34 -14.78 -3.63
N ALA A 221 -6.99 -13.97 -4.64
CA ALA A 221 -7.96 -13.36 -5.55
C ALA A 221 -8.73 -14.43 -6.35
N GLN A 222 -8.03 -15.43 -6.89
CA GLN A 222 -8.65 -16.54 -7.61
C GLN A 222 -9.72 -17.24 -6.76
N ARG A 223 -9.37 -17.62 -5.53
CA ARG A 223 -10.32 -18.30 -4.62
C ARG A 223 -11.52 -17.43 -4.26
N ALA A 224 -11.31 -16.13 -4.07
CA ALA A 224 -12.39 -15.20 -3.75
C ALA A 224 -13.39 -15.07 -4.91
N LEU A 225 -12.88 -14.96 -6.15
CA LEU A 225 -13.71 -14.81 -7.34
C LEU A 225 -14.45 -16.13 -7.71
N GLU A 226 -13.79 -17.27 -7.57
CA GLU A 226 -14.43 -18.60 -7.77
C GLU A 226 -15.52 -18.88 -6.70
N GLY A 227 -15.31 -18.39 -5.48
CA GLY A 227 -16.28 -18.50 -4.39
C GLY A 227 -17.56 -17.68 -4.60
N GLU A 228 -17.46 -16.52 -5.25
CA GLU A 228 -18.64 -15.72 -5.60
C GLU A 228 -19.41 -16.32 -6.79
N GLY A 229 -18.70 -16.79 -7.82
CA GLY A 229 -19.34 -17.43 -8.98
C GLY A 229 -20.08 -18.74 -8.64
N SER A 230 -19.62 -19.49 -7.62
CA SER A 230 -20.30 -20.72 -7.18
C SER A 230 -21.58 -20.46 -6.37
N LEU A 231 -21.67 -19.31 -5.67
CA LEU A 231 -22.89 -18.88 -4.99
C LEU A 231 -23.95 -18.37 -5.98
N GLU A 232 -23.54 -17.71 -7.08
CA GLU A 232 -24.47 -17.30 -8.14
C GLU A 232 -24.96 -18.48 -8.99
N ALA A 233 -24.10 -19.47 -9.28
CA ALA A 233 -24.46 -20.65 -10.07
C ALA A 233 -25.36 -21.66 -9.33
N GLY A 234 -25.32 -21.70 -7.99
CA GLY A 234 -26.16 -22.58 -7.17
C GLY A 234 -27.59 -22.05 -6.89
N GLY A 235 -27.90 -20.82 -7.34
CA GLY A 235 -29.17 -20.13 -7.09
C GLY A 235 -30.18 -20.15 -8.24
N ALA A 236 -29.93 -20.88 -9.33
CA ALA A 236 -30.92 -21.03 -10.40
C ALA A 236 -32.11 -21.87 -9.87
N PRO A 237 -33.35 -21.32 -9.80
CA PRO A 237 -34.49 -22.12 -9.41
C PRO A 237 -34.73 -23.20 -10.47
N ASN A 238 -34.85 -24.44 -10.04
CA ASN A 238 -35.50 -25.48 -10.83
C ASN A 238 -36.90 -24.96 -11.19
N ALA A 239 -37.08 -24.55 -12.44
CA ALA A 239 -38.41 -24.39 -13.01
C ALA A 239 -39.01 -25.80 -13.11
N GLU A 240 -39.81 -26.14 -12.09
CA GLU A 240 -40.69 -27.29 -12.12
C GLU A 240 -41.58 -27.18 -13.37
N ARG A 241 -41.65 -28.30 -14.10
CA ARG A 241 -42.66 -28.52 -15.13
C ARG A 241 -44.02 -28.56 -14.44
N GLU A 242 -44.86 -27.57 -14.66
CA GLU A 242 -46.30 -27.71 -14.49
C GLU A 242 -46.99 -27.56 -15.86
N ASP A 243 -47.51 -28.69 -16.34
CA ASP A 243 -48.50 -28.75 -17.40
C ASP A 243 -49.86 -28.33 -16.82
N GLY A 244 -50.58 -27.38 -17.44
CA GLY A 244 -52.02 -27.22 -17.19
C GLY A 244 -52.68 -25.85 -17.37
N ALA A 245 -52.94 -25.46 -18.63
CA ALA A 245 -54.11 -24.74 -19.16
C ALA A 245 -54.55 -23.33 -18.62
N PRO A 246 -55.27 -22.51 -19.43
CA PRO A 246 -55.27 -21.05 -19.34
C PRO A 246 -56.55 -20.43 -18.72
N GLY A 247 -56.42 -19.23 -18.14
CA GLY A 247 -57.55 -18.43 -17.67
C GLY A 247 -57.21 -16.93 -17.52
N ASP A 248 -57.71 -16.16 -18.47
CA ASP A 248 -58.37 -14.84 -18.38
C ASP A 248 -57.71 -13.59 -17.74
N ALA A 249 -57.70 -12.53 -18.58
CA ALA A 249 -57.90 -11.09 -18.31
C ALA A 249 -56.79 -10.19 -17.70
N GLU A 250 -56.12 -9.41 -18.58
CA GLU A 250 -55.97 -7.93 -18.66
C GLU A 250 -55.97 -6.99 -17.39
N PRO A 251 -55.46 -5.73 -17.46
CA PRO A 251 -54.05 -5.31 -17.55
C PRO A 251 -53.62 -4.26 -16.49
N GLY A 252 -52.31 -4.15 -16.25
CA GLY A 252 -51.62 -2.85 -16.06
C GLY A 252 -51.65 -2.16 -14.68
N ALA A 253 -50.61 -2.39 -13.87
CA ALA A 253 -50.15 -1.44 -12.86
C ALA A 253 -48.63 -1.24 -13.00
N LYS A 254 -48.24 -0.02 -13.40
CA LYS A 254 -46.85 0.46 -13.42
C LYS A 254 -46.35 0.67 -11.98
N THR A 255 -45.18 0.13 -11.64
CA THR A 255 -44.33 0.69 -10.58
C THR A 255 -42.86 0.73 -11.02
N ASP A 256 -42.27 1.85 -10.68
CA ASP A 256 -40.99 2.47 -11.06
C ASP A 256 -39.77 1.71 -10.50
N PRO A 257 -38.64 1.56 -11.23
CA PRO A 257 -37.45 0.90 -10.73
C PRO A 257 -36.39 1.92 -10.31
N ASP A 258 -36.46 2.46 -9.09
CA ASP A 258 -35.29 3.15 -8.51
C ASP A 258 -35.29 3.15 -6.97
N SER A 259 -34.82 2.06 -6.34
CA SER A 259 -34.42 2.15 -4.92
C SER A 259 -33.35 1.16 -4.43
N SER A 260 -32.80 0.30 -5.28
CA SER A 260 -31.87 -0.76 -4.85
C SER A 260 -30.38 -0.39 -4.92
N ALA A 261 -30.00 0.80 -5.40
CA ALA A 261 -28.59 1.13 -5.66
C ALA A 261 -27.82 1.82 -4.50
N LEU A 262 -28.43 2.13 -3.35
CA LEU A 262 -27.82 3.04 -2.35
C LEU A 262 -27.51 2.43 -0.96
N ARG A 263 -27.42 1.10 -0.82
CA ARG A 263 -27.10 0.48 0.48
C ARG A 263 -26.01 -0.59 0.43
N ALA A 264 -24.81 -0.25 -0.05
CA ALA A 264 -23.66 -1.14 0.19
C ALA A 264 -22.28 -0.47 0.06
N ILE A 265 -21.97 0.59 0.84
CA ILE A 265 -20.57 0.97 1.07
C ILE A 265 -20.37 1.34 2.55
N ARG A 266 -20.07 0.33 3.38
CA ARG A 266 -19.42 0.51 4.69
C ARG A 266 -17.94 0.13 4.52
N PHE A 267 -17.06 1.12 4.65
CA PHE A 267 -15.61 0.92 4.71
C PHE A 267 -15.20 0.32 6.07
N ARG A 268 -14.23 -0.60 6.05
CA ARG A 268 -13.42 -1.08 7.18
C ARG A 268 -11.95 -0.91 6.83
#